data_AF-A0A9D2DZH5-F1
#
_entry.id   AF-A0A9D2DZH5-F1
#
_cell.length_a   1.000
_cell.length_b   1.000
_cell.length_c   1.000
_cell.angle_alpha   90.00
_cell.angle_beta   90.00
_cell.angle_gamma   90.00
#
_symmetry.space_group_name_H-M   'P 1'
#
loop_
_entity.id
_entity.type
_entity.pdbx_description
1 polymer ?
#
loop_
_entity_poly.entity_id
_entity_poly.type
_entity_poly.pdbx_seq_one_letter_code
_entity_poly.pdbx_strand_id
1 'polypeptide(L)'
;MKFQYCPDCGELVELSWYVVRCRCCDVKREARMKLGEIVPRDNFCTNCGSEEFYVQKIEDLRFYDIHHAVLFKETVSVSHTRRYTQVWADSCEPAHTYVLKLLPMLTEHKSVS
;
A
#
# COMPACT_ATOMS: atom_id res chain seq x y z
N MET A 1 2.48 -0.68 -7.33
CA MET A 1 2.48 -0.78 -5.84
C MET A 1 2.48 0.62 -5.27
N LYS A 2 1.65 0.90 -4.27
CA LYS A 2 1.54 2.25 -3.69
C LYS A 2 1.66 2.19 -2.18
N PHE A 3 2.57 2.98 -1.63
CA PHE A 3 2.76 3.11 -0.19
C PHE A 3 2.04 4.35 0.32
N GLN A 4 1.37 4.23 1.47
CA GLN A 4 0.70 5.34 2.12
C GLN A 4 0.78 5.18 3.64
N TYR A 5 0.91 6.28 4.36
CA TYR A 5 0.79 6.27 5.81
C TYR A 5 -0.69 6.25 6.22
N CYS A 6 -1.03 5.40 7.18
CA CYS A 6 -2.34 5.41 7.79
C CYS A 6 -2.55 6.74 8.55
N PRO A 7 -3.63 7.50 8.28
CA PRO A 7 -3.86 8.77 8.95
C PRO A 7 -4.18 8.62 10.45
N ASP A 8 -4.66 7.44 10.88
CA ASP A 8 -5.07 7.20 12.27
C ASP A 8 -3.91 6.71 13.15
N CYS A 9 -3.10 5.77 12.67
CA CYS A 9 -2.02 5.15 13.45
C CYS A 9 -0.59 5.54 13.00
N GLY A 10 -0.42 6.20 11.86
CA GLY A 10 0.89 6.59 11.33
C GLY A 10 1.72 5.43 10.76
N GLU A 11 1.21 4.20 10.75
CA GLU A 11 1.91 3.05 10.16
C GLU A 11 2.03 3.17 8.64
N LEU A 12 3.15 2.69 8.09
CA LEU A 12 3.34 2.58 6.65
C LEU A 12 2.55 1.37 6.13
N VAL A 13 1.65 1.61 5.19
CA VAL A 13 0.79 0.59 4.60
C VAL A 13 1.11 0.45 3.11
N GLU A 14 1.30 -0.78 2.64
CA GLU A 14 1.29 -1.11 1.23
C GLU A 14 -0.15 -1.36 0.76
N LEU A 15 -0.54 -0.66 -0.30
CA LEU A 15 -1.83 -0.81 -0.97
C LEU A 15 -1.63 -1.61 -2.26
N SER A 16 -2.30 -2.76 -2.34
CA SER A 16 -2.31 -3.62 -3.52
C SER A 16 -3.74 -3.86 -4.00
N TRP A 17 -3.95 -3.77 -5.31
CA TRP A 17 -5.25 -4.02 -5.94
C TRP A 17 -5.25 -5.38 -6.62
N TYR A 18 -6.36 -6.09 -6.48
CA TYR A 18 -6.54 -7.42 -7.06
C TYR A 18 -7.88 -7.54 -7.75
N VAL A 19 -7.94 -8.31 -8.83
CA VAL A 19 -9.20 -8.70 -9.48
C VAL A 19 -9.27 -10.21 -9.59
N VAL A 20 -10.49 -10.73 -9.65
CA VAL A 20 -10.74 -12.14 -9.94
C VAL A 20 -11.14 -12.30 -11.40
N ARG A 21 -10.54 -13.26 -12.09
CA ARG A 21 -10.87 -13.63 -13.47
C ARG A 21 -11.23 -15.10 -13.57
N CYS A 22 -12.18 -15.41 -14.44
CA CYS A 22 -12.47 -16.80 -14.78
C CYS A 22 -11.27 -17.43 -15.51
N ARG A 23 -10.85 -18.62 -15.10
CA ARG A 23 -9.73 -19.31 -15.75
C ARG A 23 -10.09 -19.80 -17.17
N CYS A 24 -11.36 -20.10 -17.43
CA CYS A 24 -11.80 -20.66 -18.71
C CYS A 24 -12.01 -19.60 -19.80
N CYS A 25 -12.62 -18.45 -19.48
CA CYS A 25 -13.00 -17.44 -20.47
C CYS A 25 -12.44 -16.03 -20.20
N ASP A 26 -11.58 -15.89 -19.19
CA ASP A 26 -10.88 -14.66 -18.79
C ASP A 26 -11.75 -13.45 -18.40
N VAL A 27 -13.08 -13.63 -18.32
CA VAL A 27 -13.98 -12.56 -17.91
C VAL A 27 -13.70 -12.19 -16.45
N LYS A 28 -13.70 -10.88 -16.17
CA LYS A 28 -13.62 -10.38 -14.80
C LYS A 28 -14.89 -10.75 -14.06
N ARG A 29 -14.73 -11.17 -12.81
CA ARG A 29 -15.82 -11.47 -11.89
C ARG A 29 -15.74 -10.49 -10.72
N GLU A 30 -16.90 -10.10 -10.19
CA GLU A 30 -16.93 -9.34 -8.95
C GLU A 30 -16.23 -10.15 -7.85
N ALA A 31 -15.31 -9.51 -7.13
CA ALA A 31 -14.49 -10.14 -6.11
C ALA A 31 -14.87 -9.63 -4.72
N ARG A 32 -14.67 -10.47 -3.70
CA ARG A 32 -14.87 -10.12 -2.30
C ARG A 32 -13.78 -10.75 -1.44
N MET A 33 -13.54 -10.14 -0.28
CA MET A 33 -12.69 -10.73 0.76
C MET A 33 -13.55 -11.66 1.63
N LYS A 34 -13.13 -12.92 1.79
CA LYS A 34 -13.77 -13.89 2.68
C LYS A 34 -12.67 -14.63 3.45
N LEU A 35 -12.67 -14.52 4.78
CA LEU A 35 -11.67 -15.16 5.67
C LEU A 35 -10.21 -14.83 5.29
N GLY A 36 -9.94 -13.62 4.80
CA GLY A 36 -8.61 -13.19 4.38
C GLY A 36 -8.22 -13.61 2.95
N GLU A 37 -9.09 -14.36 2.26
CA GLU A 37 -8.86 -14.77 0.87
C GLU A 37 -9.73 -13.97 -0.10
N ILE A 38 -9.17 -13.70 -1.29
CA ILE A 38 -9.88 -13.03 -2.38
C ILE A 38 -10.58 -14.09 -3.22
N VAL A 39 -11.91 -14.05 -3.23
CA VAL A 39 -12.77 -15.01 -3.92
C VAL A 39 -13.79 -14.29 -4.80
N PRO A 40 -14.31 -14.93 -5.87
CA PRO A 40 -15.43 -14.36 -6.61
C PRO A 40 -16.67 -14.26 -5.70
N ARG A 41 -17.53 -13.28 -6.00
CA ARG A 41 -18.81 -13.08 -5.30
C ARG A 41 -19.74 -14.29 -5.49
N ASP A 42 -19.91 -14.68 -6.74
CA ASP A 42 -20.67 -15.86 -7.15
C ASP A 42 -19.77 -17.09 -7.24
N ASN A 43 -20.33 -18.28 -7.04
CA ASN A 43 -19.58 -19.54 -7.13
C ASN A 43 -19.20 -19.87 -8.58
N PHE A 44 -20.06 -19.52 -9.55
CA PHE A 44 -19.87 -19.84 -10.97
C PHE A 44 -19.66 -18.58 -11.82
N CYS A 45 -18.94 -18.73 -12.93
CA CYS A 45 -18.80 -17.69 -13.93
C CYS A 45 -20.15 -17.45 -14.62
N THR A 46 -20.66 -16.22 -14.58
CA THR A 46 -21.92 -15.85 -15.24
C THR A 46 -21.85 -15.92 -16.77
N ASN A 47 -20.64 -15.96 -17.34
CA ASN A 47 -20.43 -16.05 -18.78
C ASN A 47 -20.34 -17.50 -19.29
N CYS A 48 -19.56 -18.36 -18.64
CA CYS A 48 -19.29 -19.72 -19.14
C CYS A 48 -19.68 -20.85 -18.18
N GLY A 49 -20.18 -20.53 -16.98
CA GLY A 49 -20.59 -21.52 -15.98
C GLY A 49 -19.45 -22.20 -15.20
N SER A 50 -18.18 -21.93 -15.51
CA SER A 50 -17.06 -22.54 -14.79
C SER A 50 -16.90 -22.00 -13.36
N GLU A 51 -16.53 -22.87 -12.42
CA GLU A 51 -16.15 -22.49 -11.05
C GLU A 51 -14.72 -21.96 -10.99
N GLU A 52 -13.86 -22.36 -11.93
CA GLU A 52 -12.43 -22.05 -11.88
C GLU A 52 -12.14 -20.56 -12.08
N PHE A 53 -11.28 -20.04 -11.21
CA PHE A 53 -10.84 -18.65 -11.25
C PHE A 53 -9.38 -18.50 -10.86
N TYR A 54 -8.82 -17.34 -11.12
CA TYR A 54 -7.52 -16.92 -10.62
C TYR A 54 -7.56 -15.46 -10.18
N VAL A 55 -6.70 -15.14 -9.20
CA VAL A 55 -6.54 -13.79 -8.68
C VAL A 55 -5.38 -13.12 -9.41
N GLN A 56 -5.60 -11.91 -9.90
CA GLN A 56 -4.58 -11.12 -10.61
C GLN A 56 -4.34 -9.81 -9.86
N LYS A 57 -3.07 -9.53 -9.53
CA LYS A 57 -2.65 -8.23 -9.03
C LYS A 57 -2.65 -7.20 -10.16
N ILE A 58 -3.23 -6.02 -9.92
CA ILE A 58 -3.24 -4.90 -10.85
C ILE A 58 -2.37 -3.78 -10.29
N GLU A 59 -1.53 -3.19 -11.15
CA GLU A 59 -0.66 -2.07 -10.76
C GLU A 59 -1.38 -0.72 -10.78
N ASP A 60 -2.19 -0.48 -11.81
CA ASP A 60 -2.93 0.75 -12.03
C ASP A 60 -4.44 0.49 -12.08
N LEU A 61 -5.18 1.11 -11.16
CA LEU A 61 -6.61 0.93 -11.03
C LEU A 61 -7.34 1.86 -11.98
N ARG A 62 -7.85 1.32 -13.09
CA ARG A 62 -8.69 2.07 -14.03
C ARG A 62 -10.13 2.12 -13.56
N PHE A 63 -10.88 3.12 -14.04
CA PHE A 63 -12.26 3.36 -13.62
C PHE A 63 -13.18 2.14 -13.75
N TYR A 64 -13.09 1.41 -14.86
CA TYR A 64 -13.92 0.21 -15.09
C TYR A 64 -13.47 -1.03 -14.29
N ASP A 65 -12.28 -0.97 -13.69
CA ASP A 65 -11.78 -2.02 -12.80
C ASP A 65 -12.34 -1.87 -11.37
N ILE A 66 -12.83 -0.67 -11.00
CA ILE A 66 -13.29 -0.35 -9.63
C ILE A 66 -14.34 -1.32 -9.10
N HIS A 67 -15.32 -1.72 -9.93
CA HIS A 67 -16.39 -2.64 -9.51
C HIS A 67 -15.92 -4.09 -9.31
N HIS A 68 -14.76 -4.45 -9.86
CA HIS A 68 -14.22 -5.81 -9.81
C HIS A 68 -13.01 -5.92 -8.87
N ALA A 69 -12.43 -4.79 -8.49
CA ALA A 69 -11.18 -4.74 -7.74
C ALA A 69 -11.41 -4.80 -6.24
N VAL A 70 -10.54 -5.54 -5.56
CA VAL A 70 -10.45 -5.60 -4.10
C VAL A 70 -9.15 -4.96 -3.66
N LEU A 71 -9.25 -4.06 -2.68
CA LEU A 71 -8.10 -3.44 -2.03
C LEU A 71 -7.59 -4.34 -0.92
N PHE A 72 -6.31 -4.71 -1.01
CA PHE A 72 -5.57 -5.33 0.08
C PHE A 72 -4.62 -4.30 0.70
N LYS A 73 -4.59 -4.27 2.03
CA LYS A 73 -3.76 -3.36 2.82
C LYS A 73 -2.87 -4.21 3.72
N GLU A 74 -1.57 -4.00 3.65
CA GLU A 74 -0.59 -4.72 4.47
C GLU A 74 0.30 -3.71 5.19
N THR A 75 0.43 -3.85 6.52
CA THR A 75 1.34 -3.01 7.31
C THR A 75 2.77 -3.44 7.02
N VAL A 76 3.59 -2.49 6.57
CA VAL A 76 5.00 -2.72 6.29
C VAL A 76 5.80 -2.35 7.53
N SER A 77 6.36 -3.35 8.22
CA SER A 77 7.34 -3.09 9.27
C SER A 77 8.61 -2.55 8.64
N VAL A 78 8.91 -1.27 8.86
CA VAL A 78 10.16 -0.66 8.43
C VAL A 78 11.29 -1.20 9.32
N SER A 79 11.94 -2.28 8.90
CA SER A 79 13.05 -2.91 9.63
C SER A 79 14.36 -2.10 9.62
N HIS A 80 14.34 -0.89 9.07
CA HIS A 80 15.47 0.02 9.08
C HIS A 80 15.01 1.43 9.42
N THR A 81 14.94 1.75 10.72
CA THR A 81 15.22 3.11 11.18
C THR A 81 16.65 3.44 10.74
N ARG A 82 16.84 3.89 9.50
CA ARG A 82 18.07 4.59 9.13
C ARG A 82 18.06 5.85 10.00
N ARG A 83 18.88 5.85 11.05
CA ARG A 83 19.16 7.04 11.86
C ARG A 83 19.81 8.06 10.93
N TYR A 84 19.00 8.94 10.36
CA TYR A 84 19.50 10.11 9.66
C TYR A 84 19.45 11.28 10.65
N THR A 85 20.59 11.94 10.84
CA THR A 85 20.64 13.21 11.59
C THR A 85 20.41 14.31 10.58
N GLN A 86 19.28 15.02 10.68
CA GLN A 86 19.06 16.23 9.88
C GLN A 86 19.72 17.42 10.57
N VAL A 87 20.48 18.20 9.79
CA VAL A 87 21.16 19.39 10.27
C VAL A 87 20.84 20.50 9.28
N TRP A 88 20.45 21.66 9.81
CA TRP A 88 20.33 22.86 9.00
C TRP A 88 21.72 23.49 8.84
N ALA A 89 22.17 23.69 7.60
CA ALA A 89 23.45 24.33 7.29
C ALA A 89 23.17 25.69 6.65
N ASP A 90 23.31 26.75 7.46
CA ASP A 90 23.28 28.12 6.94
C ASP A 90 24.59 28.40 6.19
N SER A 91 24.50 28.95 4.97
CA SER A 91 25.67 29.41 4.21
C SER A 91 26.12 30.77 4.73
N CYS A 92 27.33 30.84 5.30
CA CYS A 92 27.98 32.11 5.65
C CYS A 92 29.07 32.46 4.64
N GLU A 93 28.97 33.65 4.03
CA GLU A 93 30.11 34.29 3.36
C GLU A 93 30.74 35.38 4.26
N PRO A 94 32.07 35.60 4.22
CA PRO A 94 33.11 34.83 3.53
C PRO A 94 33.87 33.92 4.52
N ALA A 95 33.90 32.62 4.21
CA ALA A 95 34.91 31.59 4.52
C ALA A 95 34.26 30.29 5.03
N HIS A 96 33.90 29.40 4.09
CA HIS A 96 33.92 27.94 4.19
C HIS A 96 33.56 27.26 5.53
N THR A 97 32.69 27.87 6.33
CA THR A 97 32.29 27.37 7.65
C THR A 97 30.78 27.29 7.68
N TYR A 98 30.27 26.07 7.81
CA TYR A 98 28.85 25.82 7.98
C TYR A 98 28.53 25.90 9.47
N VAL A 99 27.59 26.77 9.84
CA VAL A 99 26.99 26.70 11.18
C VAL A 99 25.94 25.60 11.15
N LEU A 100 26.30 24.46 11.73
CA LEU A 100 25.42 23.30 11.84
C LEU A 100 24.47 23.50 13.03
N LYS A 101 23.19 23.68 12.76
CA LYS A 101 22.15 23.69 13.80
C LYS A 101 21.42 22.35 13.78
N LEU A 102 21.44 21.65 14.91
CA LEU A 102 20.67 20.43 15.10
C LEU A 102 19.18 20.77 15.02
N LEU A 103 18.48 20.13 14.10
CA LEU A 103 17.02 20.14 14.12
C LEU A 103 16.56 19.24 15.29
N PRO A 104 15.58 19.68 16.10
CA PRO A 104 15.03 18.82 17.14
C PRO A 104 14.51 17.54 16.49
N MET A 105 15.00 16.41 16.97
CA MET A 105 14.47 15.10 16.58
C MET A 105 13.03 15.04 17.06
N LEU A 106 12.06 15.08 16.14
CA LEU A 106 10.68 14.70 16.44
C LEU A 106 10.66 13.19 16.66
N THR A 107 11.07 12.75 17.85
CA THR A 107 10.77 11.40 18.32
C THR A 107 9.33 11.38 18.79
N GLU A 108 8.38 11.12 17.89
CA GLU A 108 7.04 10.72 18.32
C GLU A 108 7.11 9.26 18.81
N HIS A 109 7.63 9.08 20.03
CA HIS A 109 7.37 7.89 20.81
C HIS A 109 6.07 8.12 21.57
N LYS A 110 4.94 7.68 21.01
CA LYS A 110 3.75 7.40 21.82
C LYS A 110 3.92 6.00 22.40
N SER A 111 4.54 5.93 23.58
CA SER A 111 4.39 4.79 24.48
C SER A 111 2.96 4.81 25.02
N VAL A 112 2.13 3.87 24.58
CA VAL A 112 0.82 3.61 25.17
C VAL A 112 1.04 2.83 26.47
N SER A 113 0.79 3.50 27.59
CA SER A 113 0.55 2.92 28.91
C SER A 113 -0.90 2.50 29.06
#